data_AF-C2JYB3-F1
#
_entry.id   AF-C2JYB3-F1
#
_cell.length_a   1.000
_cell.length_b   1.000
_cell.length_c   1.000
_cell.angle_alpha   90.00
_cell.angle_beta   90.00
_cell.angle_gamma   90.00
#
_symmetry.space_group_name_H-M   'P 1'
#
loop_
_entity.id
_entity.type
_entity.pdbx_description
1 polymer ?
#
loop_
_entity_poly.entity_id
_entity_poly.type
_entity_poly.pdbx_seq_one_letter_code
_entity_poly.pdbx_strand_id
1 'polypeptide(L)'
;MKLSAKIFAKVGSERITQYTLVNDQQMTLRFLTFGARVQQVRLPTTTGLDPNLLLGFVTLEDYLHQPGLFGAMTGPLAPDDPKTIPGAWQNWNWAVKTSQTADLAITFSLNLPENADGQPGERSLMVTHRLNNDNVWTIDMAVKTTAEIRLHPRLILPWLLTADPAQTMLHAQLTIDHQQSTIKQQPEISPAHRFSLATGDWQLHYATDAPATRIDSFANIGPDNNFNGILGQPHVAIGFSPENNLTGNAWTLAAGATWQHHAEYQLSRIKASTPDR
;
A
#
# COMPACT_ATOMS: atom_id res chain seq x y z
N MET A 1 15.11 14.60 9.68
CA MET A 1 13.86 13.84 9.51
C MET A 1 12.77 14.43 10.41
N LYS A 2 11.49 14.34 10.03
CA LYS A 2 10.36 14.94 10.75
C LYS A 2 9.16 13.98 10.81
N LEU A 3 8.59 13.82 12.00
CA LEU A 3 7.30 13.17 12.24
C LEU A 3 6.27 14.20 12.70
N SER A 4 5.06 14.17 12.14
CA SER A 4 3.96 15.04 12.56
C SER A 4 2.60 14.35 12.40
N ALA A 5 1.59 14.85 13.10
CA ALA A 5 0.23 14.33 13.04
C ALA A 5 -0.80 15.48 13.06
N LYS A 6 -1.95 15.26 12.41
CA LYS A 6 -3.11 16.14 12.48
C LYS A 6 -4.41 15.35 12.44
N ILE A 7 -5.49 15.92 12.97
CA ILE A 7 -6.83 15.35 12.78
C ILE A 7 -7.14 15.40 11.28
N PHE A 8 -7.53 14.26 10.71
CA PHE A 8 -8.00 14.17 9.33
C PHE A 8 -9.52 14.32 9.27
N ALA A 9 -10.23 13.61 10.14
CA ALA A 9 -11.69 13.65 10.24
C ALA A 9 -12.16 13.25 11.65
N LYS A 10 -13.43 13.55 11.94
CA LYS A 10 -14.13 13.05 13.14
C LYS A 10 -15.39 12.33 12.69
N VAL A 11 -15.63 11.13 13.23
CA VAL A 11 -16.84 10.34 12.98
C VAL A 11 -17.45 10.02 14.34
N GLY A 12 -18.53 10.71 14.69
CA GLY A 12 -19.04 10.68 16.06
C GLY A 12 -17.97 11.10 17.07
N SER A 13 -17.65 10.22 18.03
CA SER A 13 -16.58 10.42 19.00
C SER A 13 -15.19 10.01 18.50
N GLU A 14 -15.09 9.26 17.39
CA GLU A 14 -13.82 8.80 16.87
C GLU A 14 -13.05 9.90 16.14
N ARG A 15 -11.73 9.87 16.32
CA ARG A 15 -10.79 10.77 15.64
C ARG A 15 -9.95 9.96 14.68
N ILE A 16 -10.10 10.26 13.40
CA ILE A 16 -9.22 9.72 12.36
C ILE A 16 -8.05 10.69 12.23
N THR A 17 -6.83 10.17 12.36
CA THR A 17 -5.60 10.98 12.40
C THR A 17 -4.77 10.72 11.15
N GLN A 18 -4.26 11.78 10.53
CA GLN A 18 -3.24 11.70 9.50
C GLN A 18 -1.86 11.86 10.14
N TYR A 19 -0.97 10.91 9.89
CA TYR A 19 0.44 10.99 10.25
C TYR A 19 1.28 11.31 9.01
N THR A 20 2.38 12.03 9.19
CA THR A 20 3.30 12.41 8.10
C THR A 20 4.73 12.18 8.56
N LEU A 21 5.47 11.39 7.79
CA LEU A 21 6.89 11.10 7.96
C LEU A 21 7.64 11.74 6.78
N VAL A 22 8.67 12.53 7.07
CA VAL A 22 9.51 13.20 6.06
C VAL A 22 10.98 12.94 6.37
N ASN A 23 11.71 12.30 5.45
CA ASN A 23 13.15 12.11 5.60
C ASN A 23 13.96 13.32 5.08
N ASP A 24 15.30 13.30 5.18
CA ASP A 24 16.12 14.44 4.77
C ASP A 24 16.21 14.58 3.24
N GLN A 25 15.93 13.52 2.50
CA GLN A 25 15.82 13.50 1.04
C GLN A 25 14.47 14.04 0.51
N GLN A 26 13.63 14.57 1.40
CA GLN A 26 12.28 15.09 1.15
C GLN A 26 11.26 14.02 0.71
N MET A 27 11.57 12.73 0.86
CA MET A 27 10.55 11.69 0.70
C MET A 27 9.52 11.82 1.82
N THR A 28 8.25 11.87 1.44
CA THR A 28 7.14 12.01 2.37
C THR A 28 6.20 10.82 2.27
N LEU A 29 5.94 10.19 3.42
CA LEU A 29 4.86 9.20 3.57
C LEU A 29 3.76 9.80 4.44
N ARG A 30 2.51 9.70 3.98
CA ARG A 30 1.34 10.06 4.79
C ARG A 30 0.46 8.86 5.02
N PHE A 31 -0.05 8.74 6.23
CA PHE A 31 -0.86 7.62 6.66
C PHE A 31 -2.14 8.08 7.35
N LEU A 32 -3.20 7.29 7.28
CA LEU A 32 -4.44 7.48 8.03
C LEU A 32 -4.64 6.31 9.01
N THR A 33 -5.15 6.61 10.20
CA THR A 33 -5.58 5.58 11.16
C THR A 33 -6.73 4.73 10.62
N PHE A 34 -7.60 5.31 9.80
CA PHE A 34 -8.67 4.58 9.12
C PHE A 34 -8.09 3.61 8.07
N GLY A 35 -8.26 2.31 8.33
CA GLY A 35 -7.78 1.21 7.49
C GLY A 35 -6.27 1.00 7.47
N ALA A 36 -5.53 1.54 8.47
CA ALA A 36 -4.06 1.56 8.48
C ALA A 36 -3.47 2.00 7.12
N ARG A 37 -4.04 3.08 6.58
CA ARG A 37 -3.98 3.37 5.15
C ARG A 37 -2.78 4.24 4.81
N VAL A 38 -2.05 3.89 3.74
CA VAL A 38 -1.06 4.77 3.11
C VAL A 38 -1.80 5.74 2.19
N GLN A 39 -1.86 7.01 2.57
CA GLN A 39 -2.60 8.02 1.83
C GLN A 39 -1.79 8.61 0.68
N GLN A 40 -0.51 8.89 0.93
CA GLN A 40 0.37 9.55 -0.03
C GLN A 40 1.79 9.03 0.11
N VAL A 41 2.45 8.88 -1.05
CA VAL A 41 3.89 8.74 -1.16
C VAL A 41 4.38 9.83 -2.09
N ARG A 42 5.28 10.68 -1.63
CA ARG A 42 5.77 11.82 -2.40
C ARG A 42 7.27 11.82 -2.41
N LEU A 43 7.85 12.14 -3.57
CA LEU A 43 9.28 12.39 -3.70
C LEU A 43 9.46 13.51 -4.73
N PRO A 44 9.82 14.74 -4.30
CA PRO A 44 9.97 15.85 -5.21
C PRO A 44 10.99 15.57 -6.31
N THR A 45 10.76 16.05 -7.53
CA THR A 45 11.72 15.98 -8.63
C THR A 45 12.94 16.89 -8.34
N THR A 46 13.99 16.75 -9.14
CA THR A 46 15.14 17.69 -9.08
C THR A 46 14.76 19.11 -9.54
N THR A 47 13.67 19.26 -10.29
CA THR A 47 13.14 20.53 -10.79
C THR A 47 12.19 21.22 -9.80
N GLY A 48 11.90 20.59 -8.65
CA GLY A 48 11.08 21.16 -7.58
C GLY A 48 9.59 20.83 -7.66
N LEU A 49 9.15 19.98 -8.60
CA LEU A 49 7.79 19.46 -8.59
C LEU A 49 7.64 18.45 -7.44
N ASP A 50 6.57 18.53 -6.65
CA ASP A 50 6.28 17.59 -5.56
C ASP A 50 4.96 16.85 -5.84
N PRO A 51 4.97 15.81 -6.69
CA PRO A 51 3.77 15.04 -6.96
C PRO A 51 3.53 13.94 -5.93
N ASN A 52 2.28 13.49 -5.87
CA ASN A 52 1.93 12.24 -5.21
C ASN A 52 2.11 11.08 -6.19
N LEU A 53 2.82 10.04 -5.75
CA LEU A 53 3.21 8.88 -6.55
C LEU A 53 2.44 7.62 -6.16
N LEU A 54 1.41 7.76 -5.32
CA LEU A 54 0.50 6.70 -4.91
C LEU A 54 -0.93 7.20 -5.05
N LEU A 55 -1.80 6.49 -5.76
CA LEU A 55 -3.22 6.87 -5.83
C LEU A 55 -3.87 6.77 -4.46
N GLY A 56 -4.73 7.75 -4.18
CA GLY A 56 -5.44 7.89 -2.93
C GLY A 56 -6.30 9.14 -2.94
N PHE A 57 -7.15 9.29 -1.93
CA PHE A 57 -8.09 10.40 -1.82
C PHE A 57 -7.64 11.43 -0.77
N VAL A 58 -8.20 12.63 -0.87
CA VAL A 58 -7.85 13.76 -0.01
C VAL A 58 -8.85 13.96 1.14
N THR A 59 -10.05 13.39 1.05
CA THR A 59 -11.09 13.45 2.10
C THR A 59 -11.45 12.07 2.62
N LEU A 60 -12.05 12.01 3.83
CA LEU A 60 -12.62 10.76 4.33
C LEU A 60 -13.85 10.34 3.52
N GLU A 61 -14.67 11.31 3.09
CA GLU A 61 -15.90 11.07 2.34
C GLU A 61 -15.62 10.29 1.04
N ASP A 62 -14.57 10.68 0.31
CA ASP A 62 -14.14 9.95 -0.87
C ASP A 62 -13.77 8.49 -0.55
N TYR A 63 -13.08 8.24 0.57
CA TYR A 63 -12.74 6.89 1.00
C TYR A 63 -13.97 6.04 1.40
N LEU A 64 -15.09 6.67 1.74
CA LEU A 64 -16.34 5.98 2.12
C LEU A 64 -17.27 5.74 0.93
N HIS A 65 -17.22 6.61 -0.08
CA HIS A 65 -18.22 6.61 -1.15
C HIS A 65 -17.66 6.28 -2.53
N GLN A 66 -16.37 6.51 -2.79
CA GLN A 66 -15.76 6.16 -4.06
C GLN A 66 -15.25 4.71 -4.06
N PRO A 67 -15.34 4.01 -5.20
CA PRO A 67 -14.81 2.66 -5.30
C PRO A 67 -13.28 2.66 -5.13
N GLY A 68 -12.75 1.63 -4.49
CA GLY A 68 -11.31 1.39 -4.34
C GLY A 68 -10.81 1.45 -2.90
N LEU A 69 -9.97 0.48 -2.54
CA LEU A 69 -9.38 0.35 -1.21
C LEU A 69 -7.96 0.94 -1.15
N PHE A 70 -7.73 2.03 -1.87
CA PHE A 70 -6.40 2.60 -2.12
C PHE A 70 -5.65 2.90 -0.82
N GLY A 71 -4.49 2.28 -0.67
CA GLY A 71 -3.60 2.40 0.47
C GLY A 71 -3.94 1.54 1.68
N ALA A 72 -5.13 0.92 1.73
CA ALA A 72 -5.61 0.27 2.95
C ALA A 72 -4.99 -1.11 3.16
N MET A 73 -4.82 -1.49 4.42
CA MET A 73 -4.67 -2.90 4.78
C MET A 73 -6.04 -3.57 4.71
N THR A 74 -6.18 -4.52 3.80
CA THR A 74 -7.41 -5.28 3.57
C THR A 74 -7.31 -6.67 4.15
N GLY A 75 -8.42 -7.15 4.68
CA GLY A 75 -8.59 -8.50 5.18
C GLY A 75 -9.91 -8.64 5.94
N PRO A 76 -10.22 -9.82 6.49
CA PRO A 76 -9.32 -10.97 6.58
C PRO A 76 -9.21 -11.77 5.28
N LEU A 77 -10.16 -11.64 4.36
CA LEU A 77 -10.00 -12.07 2.98
C LEU A 77 -9.78 -10.86 2.07
N ALA A 78 -9.31 -11.21 0.89
CA ALA A 78 -9.07 -10.35 -0.24
C ALA A 78 -10.33 -9.57 -0.67
N PRO A 79 -10.20 -8.32 -1.17
CA PRO A 79 -11.35 -7.54 -1.65
C PRO A 79 -12.13 -8.17 -2.83
N ASP A 80 -11.47 -9.00 -3.64
CA ASP A 80 -12.07 -9.75 -4.75
C ASP A 80 -12.52 -11.16 -4.35
N ASP A 81 -12.50 -11.51 -3.05
CA ASP A 81 -13.08 -12.75 -2.57
C ASP A 81 -14.61 -12.71 -2.72
N PRO A 82 -15.25 -13.76 -3.28
CA PRO A 82 -16.69 -13.79 -3.50
C PRO A 82 -17.51 -13.76 -2.21
N LYS A 83 -16.89 -14.00 -1.04
CA LYS A 83 -17.56 -13.94 0.25
C LYS A 83 -17.54 -12.52 0.81
N THR A 84 -18.72 -11.94 1.02
CA THR A 84 -18.84 -10.71 1.82
C THR A 84 -18.46 -11.00 3.26
N ILE A 85 -17.54 -10.21 3.81
CA ILE A 85 -17.09 -10.36 5.20
C ILE A 85 -17.47 -9.11 6.00
N PRO A 86 -18.39 -9.22 6.96
CA PRO A 86 -18.64 -8.17 7.94
C PRO A 86 -17.35 -7.82 8.68
N GLY A 87 -17.11 -6.53 8.95
CA GLY A 87 -15.97 -6.11 9.78
C GLY A 87 -14.61 -6.18 9.10
N ALA A 88 -14.57 -6.12 7.76
CA ALA A 88 -13.32 -6.07 7.00
C ALA A 88 -12.37 -4.96 7.50
N TRP A 89 -11.09 -5.27 7.61
CA TRP A 89 -10.12 -4.51 8.41
C TRP A 89 -9.88 -3.08 7.93
N GLN A 90 -10.06 -2.83 6.63
CA GLN A 90 -9.91 -1.53 6.00
C GLN A 90 -10.94 -0.49 6.48
N ASN A 91 -12.00 -0.92 7.16
CA ASN A 91 -13.08 -0.08 7.67
C ASN A 91 -12.94 0.25 9.16
N TRP A 92 -11.87 -0.21 9.81
CA TRP A 92 -11.59 0.08 11.22
C TRP A 92 -10.70 1.31 11.37
N ASN A 93 -10.79 1.96 12.52
CA ASN A 93 -9.84 2.98 12.94
C ASN A 93 -8.77 2.35 13.84
N TRP A 94 -7.53 2.31 13.36
CA TRP A 94 -6.46 1.56 13.99
C TRP A 94 -5.72 2.39 15.05
N ALA A 95 -5.29 1.72 16.13
CA ALA A 95 -4.40 2.32 17.12
C ALA A 95 -3.02 2.56 16.51
N VAL A 96 -2.32 3.60 16.97
CA VAL A 96 -1.00 3.98 16.45
C VAL A 96 0.03 4.18 17.55
N LYS A 97 1.25 3.69 17.29
CA LYS A 97 2.48 4.08 17.99
C LYS A 97 3.50 4.60 16.98
N THR A 98 4.32 5.56 17.40
CA THR A 98 5.38 6.15 16.56
C THR A 98 6.72 6.14 17.27
N SER A 99 7.80 6.15 16.50
CA SER A 99 9.17 6.27 17.01
C SER A 99 10.05 7.02 16.01
N GLN A 100 11.04 7.74 16.53
CA GLN A 100 12.06 8.46 15.75
C GLN A 100 13.40 8.28 16.47
N THR A 101 14.06 7.16 16.21
CA THR A 101 15.38 6.83 16.82
C THR A 101 16.47 6.96 15.76
N ALA A 102 16.66 5.93 14.95
CA ALA A 102 17.48 5.97 13.73
C ALA A 102 16.61 6.32 12.50
N ASP A 103 15.47 5.65 12.36
CA ASP A 103 14.50 5.86 11.28
C ASP A 103 13.20 6.47 11.82
N LEU A 104 12.35 6.94 10.91
CA LEU A 104 10.96 7.29 11.22
C LEU A 104 10.09 6.04 11.16
N ALA A 105 9.47 5.66 12.27
CA ALA A 105 8.62 4.48 12.36
C ALA A 105 7.18 4.81 12.80
N ILE A 106 6.21 4.16 12.18
CA ILE A 106 4.81 4.17 12.58
C ILE A 106 4.24 2.75 12.57
N THR A 107 3.64 2.33 13.68
CA THR A 107 3.01 1.03 13.84
C THR A 107 1.52 1.21 14.05
N PHE A 108 0.73 0.66 13.14
CA PHE A 108 -0.71 0.49 13.27
C PHE A 108 -1.01 -0.84 13.94
N SER A 109 -1.97 -0.87 14.85
CA SER A 109 -2.43 -2.09 15.52
C SER A 109 -3.94 -2.14 15.63
N LEU A 110 -4.50 -3.33 15.46
CA LEU A 110 -5.92 -3.61 15.60
C LEU A 110 -6.07 -4.93 16.36
N ASN A 111 -6.83 -4.91 17.45
CA ASN A 111 -7.20 -6.10 18.20
C ASN A 111 -8.69 -6.34 17.97
N LEU A 112 -9.02 -7.52 17.46
CA LEU A 112 -10.38 -7.90 17.13
C LEU A 112 -10.85 -8.98 18.11
N PRO A 113 -11.95 -8.77 18.84
CA PRO A 113 -12.56 -9.82 19.63
C PRO A 113 -13.16 -10.91 18.71
N GLU A 114 -13.62 -11.99 19.32
CA GLU A 114 -14.26 -13.10 18.63
C GLU A 114 -15.35 -12.64 17.63
N ASN A 115 -15.30 -13.15 16.41
CA ASN A 115 -16.23 -12.89 15.30
C ASN A 115 -16.37 -11.43 14.83
N ALA A 116 -15.51 -10.50 15.29
CA ALA A 116 -15.61 -9.08 14.92
C ALA A 116 -15.40 -8.80 13.42
N ASP A 117 -14.64 -9.65 12.72
CA ASP A 117 -14.46 -9.64 11.26
C ASP A 117 -15.06 -10.89 10.61
N GLY A 118 -16.09 -11.47 11.22
CA GLY A 118 -16.80 -12.64 10.71
C GLY A 118 -16.01 -13.96 10.83
N GLN A 119 -14.89 -13.99 11.55
CA GLN A 119 -14.08 -15.20 11.76
C GLN A 119 -13.91 -15.59 13.23
N PRO A 120 -13.77 -16.90 13.53
CA PRO A 120 -13.69 -17.39 14.90
C PRO A 120 -12.39 -16.94 15.59
N GLY A 121 -12.41 -16.95 16.93
CA GLY A 121 -11.26 -16.58 17.76
C GLY A 121 -10.96 -15.08 17.76
N GLU A 122 -9.99 -14.68 18.56
CA GLU A 122 -9.48 -13.31 18.64
C GLU A 122 -8.36 -13.12 17.63
N ARG A 123 -8.20 -11.89 17.13
CA ARG A 123 -7.07 -11.52 16.26
C ARG A 123 -6.31 -10.32 16.80
N SER A 124 -5.00 -10.36 16.62
CA SER A 124 -4.10 -9.22 16.82
C SER A 124 -3.37 -8.95 15.51
N LEU A 125 -3.58 -7.76 14.96
CA LEU A 125 -3.01 -7.32 13.69
C LEU A 125 -2.03 -6.18 13.90
N MET A 126 -0.98 -6.16 13.11
CA MET A 126 0.03 -5.11 13.11
C MET A 126 0.52 -4.82 11.69
N VAL A 127 0.69 -3.53 11.38
CA VAL A 127 1.48 -3.07 10.23
C VAL A 127 2.43 -1.99 10.71
N THR A 128 3.73 -2.21 10.53
CA THR A 128 4.77 -1.23 10.83
C THR A 128 5.38 -0.72 9.55
N HIS A 129 5.38 0.60 9.38
CA HIS A 129 6.11 1.28 8.31
C HIS A 129 7.35 1.94 8.91
N ARG A 130 8.50 1.79 8.25
CA ARG A 130 9.73 2.52 8.58
C ARG A 130 10.27 3.23 7.35
N LEU A 131 10.62 4.50 7.50
CA LEU A 131 11.28 5.30 6.47
C LEU A 131 12.65 5.73 6.97
N ASN A 132 13.69 5.30 6.27
CA ASN A 132 15.06 5.72 6.53
C ASN A 132 15.47 6.92 5.65
N ASN A 133 16.72 7.34 5.77
CA ASN A 133 17.25 8.50 5.04
C ASN A 133 17.74 8.21 3.62
N ASP A 134 17.71 6.95 3.18
CA ASP A 134 18.11 6.50 1.84
C ASP A 134 16.90 6.25 0.92
N ASN A 135 15.73 6.79 1.29
CA ASN A 135 14.44 6.55 0.64
C ASN A 135 14.03 5.08 0.59
N VAL A 136 14.47 4.29 1.58
CA VAL A 136 13.96 2.94 1.79
C VAL A 136 12.78 3.01 2.76
N TRP A 137 11.64 2.54 2.27
CA TRP A 137 10.41 2.35 3.02
C TRP A 137 10.16 0.87 3.26
N THR A 138 10.32 0.43 4.51
CA THR A 138 10.06 -0.94 4.94
C THR A 138 8.65 -1.09 5.48
N ILE A 139 8.04 -2.24 5.24
CA ILE A 139 6.71 -2.63 5.70
C ILE A 139 6.81 -4.01 6.35
N ASP A 140 6.48 -4.08 7.64
CA ASP A 140 6.33 -5.36 8.35
C ASP A 140 4.86 -5.55 8.74
N MET A 141 4.30 -6.71 8.41
CA MET A 141 2.93 -7.08 8.75
C MET A 141 2.94 -8.31 9.65
N ALA A 142 2.01 -8.35 10.62
CA ALA A 142 1.77 -9.55 11.41
C ALA A 142 0.28 -9.74 11.68
N VAL A 143 -0.19 -10.98 11.58
CA VAL A 143 -1.56 -11.39 11.94
C VAL A 143 -1.47 -12.61 12.83
N LYS A 144 -1.87 -12.47 14.09
CA LYS A 144 -1.97 -13.55 15.07
C LYS A 144 -3.44 -13.88 15.32
N THR A 145 -3.75 -15.16 15.49
CA THR A 145 -5.10 -15.66 15.74
C THR A 145 -5.13 -16.68 16.89
N THR A 146 -6.22 -16.74 17.64
CA THR A 146 -6.45 -17.80 18.65
C THR A 146 -7.23 -19.00 18.10
N ALA A 147 -7.84 -18.88 16.93
CA ALA A 147 -8.55 -19.96 16.24
C ALA A 147 -8.05 -20.13 14.80
N GLU A 148 -8.38 -21.25 14.17
CA GLU A 148 -8.11 -21.45 12.75
C GLU A 148 -8.97 -20.49 11.90
N ILE A 149 -8.36 -19.77 10.97
CA ILE A 149 -9.04 -18.78 10.12
C ILE A 149 -8.59 -18.91 8.66
N ARG A 150 -9.44 -18.43 7.73
CA ARG A 150 -9.05 -18.20 6.34
C ARG A 150 -8.48 -16.80 6.20
N LEU A 151 -7.38 -16.65 5.48
CA LEU A 151 -6.57 -15.44 5.48
C LEU A 151 -6.12 -15.09 4.06
N HIS A 152 -6.24 -13.81 3.70
CA HIS A 152 -5.70 -13.23 2.47
C HIS A 152 -5.48 -11.70 2.59
N PRO A 153 -4.58 -11.27 3.49
CA PRO A 153 -4.24 -9.88 3.71
C PRO A 153 -3.56 -9.27 2.51
N ARG A 154 -3.88 -8.01 2.23
CA ARG A 154 -3.13 -7.19 1.27
C ARG A 154 -2.98 -5.76 1.79
N LEU A 155 -1.93 -5.09 1.37
CA LEU A 155 -1.81 -3.64 1.45
C LEU A 155 -1.90 -3.10 0.02
N ILE A 156 -2.99 -2.42 -0.31
CA ILE A 156 -3.30 -2.06 -1.69
C ILE A 156 -2.53 -0.78 -2.07
N LEU A 157 -1.35 -0.92 -2.68
CA LEU A 157 -0.49 0.22 -3.03
C LEU A 157 -0.48 0.50 -4.55
N PRO A 158 -1.41 1.32 -5.08
CA PRO A 158 -1.46 1.70 -6.49
C PRO A 158 -0.41 2.78 -6.82
N TRP A 159 0.77 2.38 -7.28
CA TRP A 159 1.85 3.31 -7.64
C TRP A 159 1.57 4.04 -8.97
N LEU A 160 1.58 5.36 -8.90
CA LEU A 160 1.36 6.32 -9.98
C LEU A 160 2.68 7.04 -10.29
N LEU A 161 3.64 6.35 -10.91
CA LEU A 161 4.94 6.97 -11.20
C LEU A 161 4.88 7.98 -12.36
N THR A 162 3.79 8.03 -13.13
CA THR A 162 3.54 9.12 -14.09
C THR A 162 3.23 10.45 -13.40
N ALA A 163 2.90 10.42 -12.10
CA ALA A 163 2.38 11.57 -11.35
C ALA A 163 1.10 12.20 -11.92
N ASP A 164 0.43 11.52 -12.87
CA ASP A 164 -0.74 12.03 -13.58
C ASP A 164 -1.81 10.93 -13.68
N PRO A 165 -2.96 11.07 -12.98
CA PRO A 165 -4.02 10.07 -13.00
C PRO A 165 -4.77 9.96 -14.34
N ALA A 166 -4.46 10.79 -15.33
CA ALA A 166 -4.93 10.64 -16.70
C ALA A 166 -3.99 9.79 -17.59
N GLN A 167 -2.81 9.41 -17.08
CA GLN A 167 -1.82 8.65 -17.85
C GLN A 167 -1.72 7.20 -17.38
N THR A 168 -1.87 6.27 -18.33
CA THR A 168 -1.65 4.85 -18.08
C THR A 168 -0.19 4.55 -17.73
N MET A 169 0.04 3.59 -16.84
CA MET A 169 1.32 3.04 -16.46
C MET A 169 1.75 1.82 -17.29
N LEU A 170 0.96 1.35 -18.26
CA LEU A 170 1.31 0.16 -19.07
C LEU A 170 2.62 0.31 -19.87
N HIS A 171 3.05 1.54 -20.13
CA HIS A 171 4.31 1.84 -20.82
C HIS A 171 5.53 1.84 -19.87
N ALA A 172 5.32 1.75 -18.56
CA ALA A 172 6.41 1.76 -17.59
C ALA A 172 7.30 0.52 -17.77
N GLN A 173 8.60 0.71 -17.54
CA GLN A 173 9.58 -0.37 -17.63
C GLN A 173 9.48 -1.25 -16.39
N LEU A 174 8.93 -2.46 -16.53
CA LEU A 174 8.91 -3.47 -15.49
C LEU A 174 10.12 -4.39 -15.62
N THR A 175 10.81 -4.63 -14.51
CA THR A 175 11.83 -5.68 -14.39
C THR A 175 11.43 -6.63 -13.27
N ILE A 176 11.55 -7.93 -13.52
CA ILE A 176 11.28 -9.02 -12.57
C ILE A 176 12.55 -9.85 -12.46
N ASP A 177 13.12 -10.00 -11.26
CA ASP A 177 14.37 -10.73 -11.01
C ASP A 177 15.49 -10.43 -12.04
N HIS A 178 15.72 -9.13 -12.30
CA HIS A 178 16.71 -8.61 -13.25
C HIS A 178 16.43 -8.87 -14.75
N GLN A 179 15.25 -9.37 -15.10
CA GLN A 179 14.80 -9.53 -16.49
C GLN A 179 13.70 -8.53 -16.83
N GLN A 180 13.83 -7.88 -17.99
CA GLN A 180 12.77 -6.98 -18.48
C GLN A 180 11.50 -7.79 -18.76
N SER A 181 10.36 -7.25 -18.35
CA SER A 181 9.04 -7.83 -18.55
C SER A 181 8.05 -6.79 -19.08
N THR A 182 6.89 -7.25 -19.52
CA THR A 182 5.77 -6.39 -19.90
C THR A 182 4.73 -6.35 -18.79
N ILE A 183 4.11 -5.19 -18.60
CA ILE A 183 3.01 -5.05 -17.66
C ILE A 183 1.75 -5.65 -18.29
N LYS A 184 1.14 -6.62 -17.61
CA LYS A 184 -0.12 -7.23 -18.03
C LYS A 184 -1.32 -6.36 -17.67
N GLN A 185 -2.35 -6.38 -18.52
CA GLN A 185 -3.61 -5.69 -18.26
C GLN A 185 -4.43 -6.35 -17.14
N GLN A 186 -4.26 -7.65 -16.93
CA GLN A 186 -4.90 -8.36 -15.83
C GLN A 186 -3.88 -8.67 -14.74
N PRO A 187 -4.31 -8.76 -13.48
CA PRO A 187 -3.41 -9.14 -12.39
C PRO A 187 -2.74 -10.48 -12.67
N GLU A 188 -1.47 -10.59 -12.27
CA GLU A 188 -0.72 -11.84 -12.35
C GLU A 188 -0.03 -12.15 -11.03
N ILE A 189 0.22 -13.44 -10.78
CA ILE A 189 0.99 -13.92 -9.63
C ILE A 189 2.34 -14.43 -10.12
N SER A 190 3.41 -13.85 -9.59
CA SER A 190 4.79 -14.22 -9.91
C SER A 190 5.45 -14.90 -8.70
N PRO A 191 6.28 -15.95 -8.88
CA PRO A 191 7.11 -16.50 -7.81
C PRO A 191 8.30 -15.60 -7.45
N ALA A 192 8.54 -14.53 -8.21
CA ALA A 192 9.67 -13.63 -8.00
C ALA A 192 9.53 -12.80 -6.71
N HIS A 193 10.67 -12.35 -6.21
CA HIS A 193 10.77 -11.59 -4.96
C HIS A 193 11.32 -10.19 -5.16
N ARG A 194 11.80 -9.85 -6.37
CA ARG A 194 12.38 -8.54 -6.69
C ARG A 194 11.78 -7.98 -7.97
N PHE A 195 11.33 -6.74 -7.85
CA PHE A 195 10.65 -6.03 -8.93
C PHE A 195 11.21 -4.61 -9.02
N SER A 196 11.19 -4.04 -10.21
CA SER A 196 11.33 -2.59 -10.35
C SER A 196 10.41 -2.03 -11.43
N LEU A 197 9.93 -0.82 -11.18
CA LEU A 197 9.18 0.00 -12.13
C LEU A 197 9.94 1.30 -12.38
N ALA A 198 10.04 1.70 -13.65
CA ALA A 198 10.64 2.96 -14.03
C ALA A 198 9.81 3.65 -15.12
N THR A 199 9.45 4.92 -14.88
CA THR A 199 8.88 5.82 -15.88
C THR A 199 9.01 7.26 -15.41
N GLY A 200 9.01 8.21 -16.35
CA GLY A 200 9.21 9.63 -16.06
C GLY A 200 10.49 9.88 -15.27
N ASP A 201 10.35 10.56 -14.12
CA ASP A 201 11.47 10.95 -13.25
C ASP A 201 11.78 9.92 -12.15
N TRP A 202 11.03 8.81 -12.03
CA TRP A 202 11.12 7.93 -10.86
C TRP A 202 11.39 6.47 -11.20
N GLN A 203 12.18 5.85 -10.33
CA GLN A 203 12.39 4.41 -10.27
C GLN A 203 12.00 3.91 -8.88
N LEU A 204 11.17 2.87 -8.87
CA LEU A 204 10.73 2.17 -7.68
C LEU A 204 11.30 0.75 -7.73
N HIS A 205 12.02 0.35 -6.69
CA HIS A 205 12.35 -1.06 -6.43
C HIS A 205 11.43 -1.61 -5.35
N TYR A 206 11.02 -2.86 -5.50
CA TYR A 206 10.25 -3.59 -4.52
C TYR A 206 10.91 -4.95 -4.25
N ALA A 207 11.08 -5.27 -2.97
CA ALA A 207 11.55 -6.57 -2.50
C ALA A 207 10.60 -7.11 -1.43
N THR A 208 10.46 -8.44 -1.36
CA THR A 208 9.52 -9.10 -0.45
C THR A 208 10.05 -10.45 0.01
N ASP A 209 9.68 -10.86 1.23
CA ASP A 209 9.89 -12.22 1.75
C ASP A 209 8.76 -13.20 1.37
N ALA A 210 7.68 -12.70 0.75
CA ALA A 210 6.51 -13.51 0.45
C ALA A 210 6.84 -14.61 -0.59
N PRO A 211 6.23 -15.80 -0.49
CA PRO A 211 6.42 -16.90 -1.44
C PRO A 211 6.07 -16.54 -2.89
N ALA A 212 5.16 -15.58 -3.08
CA ALA A 212 4.77 -15.06 -4.39
C ALA A 212 4.37 -13.58 -4.27
N THR A 213 4.29 -12.90 -5.41
CA THR A 213 3.88 -11.51 -5.53
C THR A 213 2.78 -11.35 -6.56
N ARG A 214 1.66 -10.75 -6.16
CA ARG A 214 0.66 -10.23 -7.10
C ARG A 214 1.14 -8.93 -7.71
N ILE A 215 1.15 -8.85 -9.02
CA ILE A 215 1.34 -7.61 -9.79
C ILE A 215 -0.05 -7.22 -10.32
N ASP A 216 -0.57 -6.09 -9.85
CA ASP A 216 -1.89 -5.60 -10.24
C ASP A 216 -1.73 -4.30 -11.04
N SER A 217 -2.28 -4.27 -12.25
CA SER A 217 -2.28 -3.06 -13.07
C SER A 217 -3.54 -2.22 -12.88
N PHE A 218 -4.40 -2.51 -11.90
CA PHE A 218 -5.56 -1.68 -11.55
C PHE A 218 -6.44 -1.32 -12.76
N ALA A 219 -6.77 -2.32 -13.57
CA ALA A 219 -7.61 -2.18 -14.76
C ALA A 219 -8.97 -1.51 -14.50
N ASN A 220 -9.49 -1.68 -13.28
CA ASN A 220 -10.82 -1.22 -12.89
C ASN A 220 -10.83 0.23 -12.39
N ILE A 221 -9.69 0.91 -12.31
CA ILE A 221 -9.69 2.36 -12.07
C ILE A 221 -10.19 3.05 -13.33
N GLY A 222 -11.16 3.95 -13.21
CA GLY A 222 -11.79 4.59 -14.35
C GLY A 222 -12.57 5.85 -13.98
N PRO A 223 -13.51 6.29 -14.82
CA PRO A 223 -14.28 7.51 -14.61
C PRO A 223 -15.11 7.57 -13.33
N ASP A 224 -15.43 6.41 -12.74
CA ASP A 224 -16.12 6.32 -11.44
C ASP A 224 -15.19 6.66 -10.26
N ASN A 225 -13.88 6.73 -10.50
CA ASN A 225 -12.88 7.21 -9.55
C ASN A 225 -12.54 8.67 -9.86
N ASN A 226 -12.76 9.56 -8.91
CA ASN A 226 -12.46 10.98 -9.01
C ASN A 226 -11.36 11.36 -8.01
N PHE A 227 -10.17 11.64 -8.54
CA PHE A 227 -9.01 12.04 -7.78
C PHE A 227 -8.89 13.57 -7.75
N ASN A 228 -9.75 14.22 -6.97
CA ASN A 228 -9.77 15.68 -6.78
C ASN A 228 -9.96 16.47 -8.09
N GLY A 229 -11.01 16.12 -8.83
CA GLY A 229 -11.39 16.74 -10.09
C GLY A 229 -10.80 16.06 -11.33
N ILE A 230 -9.91 15.08 -11.15
CA ILE A 230 -9.34 14.31 -12.27
C ILE A 230 -9.94 12.92 -12.27
N LEU A 231 -10.60 12.56 -13.38
CA LEU A 231 -11.16 11.24 -13.57
C LEU A 231 -10.04 10.22 -13.77
N GLY A 232 -10.16 9.07 -13.10
CA GLY A 232 -9.25 7.95 -13.28
C GLY A 232 -9.28 7.39 -14.69
N GLN A 233 -8.21 6.70 -15.07
CA GLN A 233 -8.09 5.94 -16.31
C GLN A 233 -7.71 4.49 -16.02
N PRO A 234 -8.10 3.52 -16.85
CA PRO A 234 -7.63 2.15 -16.73
C PRO A 234 -6.11 2.08 -16.74
N HIS A 235 -5.56 1.23 -15.88
CA HIS A 235 -4.13 1.00 -15.77
C HIS A 235 -3.28 2.21 -15.42
N VAL A 236 -3.86 3.18 -14.73
CA VAL A 236 -3.17 4.38 -14.26
C VAL A 236 -2.14 4.09 -13.16
N ALA A 237 -2.17 2.92 -12.53
CA ALA A 237 -1.24 2.55 -11.47
C ALA A 237 -0.84 1.07 -11.54
N ILE A 238 0.32 0.75 -10.96
CA ILE A 238 0.79 -0.63 -10.78
C ILE A 238 1.03 -0.88 -9.29
N GLY A 239 0.63 -2.05 -8.80
CA GLY A 239 0.82 -2.43 -7.40
C GLY A 239 1.50 -3.78 -7.27
N PHE A 240 2.19 -3.95 -6.15
CA PHE A 240 2.75 -5.22 -5.72
C PHE A 240 2.10 -5.60 -4.39
N SER A 241 1.74 -6.87 -4.22
CA SER A 241 1.18 -7.37 -2.96
C SER A 241 1.70 -8.78 -2.66
N PRO A 242 1.94 -9.12 -1.37
CA PRO A 242 2.38 -10.45 -1.01
C PRO A 242 1.28 -11.47 -1.28
N GLU A 243 1.68 -12.65 -1.77
CA GLU A 243 0.82 -13.82 -1.92
C GLU A 243 1.47 -15.02 -1.23
N ASN A 244 0.67 -15.80 -0.51
CA ASN A 244 1.16 -16.99 0.21
C ASN A 244 1.18 -18.25 -0.66
N ASN A 245 0.67 -18.16 -1.90
CA ASN A 245 0.63 -19.25 -2.87
C ASN A 245 0.52 -18.68 -4.29
N LEU A 246 0.88 -19.49 -5.29
CA LEU A 246 0.86 -19.10 -6.71
C LEU A 246 -0.54 -18.98 -7.32
N THR A 247 -1.58 -19.41 -6.59
CA THR A 247 -2.96 -19.30 -7.07
C THR A 247 -3.59 -17.96 -6.73
N GLY A 248 -2.96 -17.16 -5.86
CA GLY A 248 -3.51 -15.90 -5.37
C GLY A 248 -4.83 -16.08 -4.62
N ASN A 249 -5.01 -17.21 -3.95
CA ASN A 249 -6.21 -17.53 -3.19
C ASN A 249 -5.95 -17.45 -1.69
N ALA A 250 -7.02 -17.23 -0.90
CA ALA A 250 -6.95 -17.30 0.55
C ALA A 250 -6.45 -18.66 1.05
N TRP A 251 -5.64 -18.65 2.11
CA TRP A 251 -5.09 -19.85 2.76
C TRP A 251 -5.63 -19.99 4.18
N THR A 252 -5.24 -21.07 4.87
CA THR A 252 -5.61 -21.30 6.28
C THR A 252 -4.44 -20.91 7.19
N LEU A 253 -4.72 -20.09 8.20
CA LEU A 253 -3.81 -19.84 9.33
C LEU A 253 -4.31 -20.63 10.53
N ALA A 254 -3.47 -21.54 11.05
CA ALA A 254 -3.82 -22.41 12.17
C ALA A 254 -4.02 -21.63 13.48
N ALA A 255 -4.82 -22.19 14.39
CA ALA A 255 -5.01 -21.64 15.73
C ALA A 255 -3.67 -21.45 16.48
N GLY A 256 -3.48 -20.28 17.07
CA GLY A 256 -2.25 -19.93 17.80
C GLY A 256 -1.07 -19.53 16.91
N ALA A 257 -1.18 -19.68 15.58
CA ALA A 257 -0.13 -19.28 14.65
C ALA A 257 -0.10 -17.76 14.44
N THR A 258 1.04 -17.28 13.93
CA THR A 258 1.23 -15.90 13.49
C THR A 258 1.73 -15.90 12.05
N TRP A 259 1.00 -15.27 11.15
CA TRP A 259 1.52 -14.92 9.83
C TRP A 259 2.34 -13.65 9.93
N GLN A 260 3.49 -13.61 9.26
CA GLN A 260 4.38 -12.45 9.17
C GLN A 260 4.76 -12.21 7.72
N HIS A 261 5.01 -10.97 7.38
CA HIS A 261 5.49 -10.57 6.07
C HIS A 261 6.35 -9.30 6.19
N HIS A 262 7.42 -9.27 5.40
CA HIS A 262 8.34 -8.17 5.27
C HIS A 262 8.48 -7.75 3.79
N ALA A 263 8.42 -6.46 3.55
CA ALA A 263 8.66 -5.86 2.24
C ALA A 263 9.44 -4.56 2.34
N GLU A 264 10.16 -4.24 1.27
CA GLU A 264 10.91 -3.00 1.12
C GLU A 264 10.59 -2.34 -0.22
N TYR A 265 10.34 -1.04 -0.17
CA TYR A 265 10.30 -0.18 -1.33
C TYR A 265 11.48 0.78 -1.29
N GLN A 266 12.24 0.88 -2.37
CA GLN A 266 13.23 1.94 -2.55
C GLN A 266 12.79 2.85 -3.69
N LEU A 267 12.53 4.12 -3.38
CA LEU A 267 12.11 5.12 -4.35
C LEU A 267 13.24 6.09 -4.65
N SER A 268 13.55 6.26 -5.92
CA SER A 268 14.65 7.12 -6.38
C SER A 268 14.27 7.92 -7.60
N ARG A 269 15.08 8.95 -7.89
CA ARG A 269 14.95 9.76 -9.10
C ARG A 269 15.82 9.14 -10.18
N ILE A 270 15.29 8.98 -11.39
CA ILE A 270 16.08 8.61 -12.55
C ILE A 270 16.96 9.82 -12.88
N LYS A 271 18.28 9.62 -12.95
CA LYS A 271 19.18 10.69 -13.40
C LYS A 271 18.82 11.01 -14.85
N ALA A 272 18.54 12.27 -15.15
CA ALA A 272 18.39 12.72 -16.53
C ALA A 272 19.62 12.25 -17.34
N SER A 273 19.40 11.53 -18.44
CA SER A 273 20.45 11.31 -19.42
C SER A 273 20.89 12.69 -19.88
N THR A 274 22.12 13.09 -19.57
CA THR A 274 22.75 14.23 -20.24
C THR A 274 22.65 13.94 -21.74
N PRO A 275 21.98 14.78 -22.55
CA PRO A 275 22.08 14.63 -23.99
C PRO A 275 23.57 14.80 -24.33
N ASP A 276 24.16 13.82 -25.00
CA ASP A 276 25.48 13.99 -25.60
C ASP A 276 25.43 15.28 -26.43
N ARG A 277 26.24 16.26 -26.04
CA ARG A 277 26.44 17.51 -26.76
C ARG A 277 27.51 17.33 -27.83
#